data_AF-A0A2P2BSU4-F1
#
_entry.id   AF-A0A2P2BSU4-F1
#
_cell.length_a   1.000
_cell.length_b   1.000
_cell.length_c   1.000
_cell.angle_alpha   90.00
_cell.angle_beta   90.00
_cell.angle_gamma   90.00
#
_symmetry.space_group_name_H-M   'P 1'
#
loop_
_entity.id
_entity.type
_entity.pdbx_description
1 polymer ?
#
loop_
_entity_poly.entity_id
_entity_poly.type
_entity_poly.pdbx_seq_one_letter_code
_entity_poly.pdbx_strand_id
1 'polypeptide(L)'
;MGYINFEEEKAVVNEQLSNRKKNNETFYKDATTKKIELNDYDNNSKYSYNKIKDKLIGKDGIFDEQDFYEIVEQDIICAKFRKCDFKNIKFKDCTFIGCTFNDCNFSGGGVVFENCIFIKEGSEKRPSLNKKDNIGCSFYNCDIYAKFLNSDLSYCIFEKCKISNTSFELTYLKSSIIINSEIDMFEIIDCDLSGFKISNTYIQDIMFDDKFTTKFDAKTFFDKIEPRVKDKNEYEGIYMTYKTLSEKFKENNLNNNFGEYYYIGKCTQRKCVKFLPKINSYIYWLACGYGERPWLCVLSSLVIMIIFAFIFLAVGIELDGQVIKYSLSNIGTWNLKQFIKDFNEVINLSVGMFGAVGFNNSKPTEVAYMVANIEMLVGIIMMGVGIGTLTRKVVR
;
A
#
# COMPACT_ATOMS: atom_id res chain seq x y z
N MET A 1 -14.00 12.12 -3.57
CA MET A 1 -13.39 10.82 -3.93
C MET A 1 -12.19 10.62 -3.04
N GLY A 2 -12.20 9.62 -2.17
CA GLY A 2 -11.09 9.37 -1.24
C GLY A 2 -9.96 8.65 -1.97
N TYR A 3 -8.88 9.34 -2.26
CA TYR A 3 -7.59 8.69 -2.46
C TYR A 3 -7.00 8.37 -1.09
N ILE A 4 -6.20 7.32 -0.97
CA ILE A 4 -5.47 7.07 0.28
C ILE A 4 -4.49 8.21 0.47
N ASN A 5 -4.64 8.94 1.57
CA ASN A 5 -3.66 9.93 2.00
C ASN A 5 -2.57 9.22 2.79
N PHE A 6 -1.51 8.79 2.09
CA PHE A 6 -0.41 8.04 2.71
C PHE A 6 0.26 8.78 3.87
N GLU A 7 0.37 10.11 3.81
CA GLU A 7 0.97 10.89 4.91
C GLU A 7 0.10 10.86 6.17
N GLU A 8 -1.22 10.98 6.00
CA GLU A 8 -2.18 10.88 7.10
C GLU A 8 -2.23 9.46 7.67
N GLU A 9 -2.26 8.43 6.83
CA GLU A 9 -2.22 7.04 7.28
C GLU A 9 -0.93 6.73 8.05
N LYS A 10 0.23 7.22 7.60
CA LYS A 10 1.49 7.11 8.35
C LYS A 10 1.41 7.81 9.70
N ALA A 11 0.82 9.01 9.77
CA ALA A 11 0.63 9.73 11.02
C ALA A 11 -0.25 8.90 11.99
N VAL A 12 -1.35 8.33 11.50
CA VAL A 12 -2.23 7.45 12.27
C VAL A 12 -1.49 6.20 12.74
N VAL A 13 -0.67 5.56 11.90
CA VAL A 13 0.17 4.40 12.30
C VAL A 13 1.08 4.79 13.45
N ASN A 14 1.79 5.91 13.34
CA ASN A 14 2.74 6.37 14.36
C ASN A 14 2.05 6.71 15.68
N GLU A 15 0.88 7.36 15.63
CA GLU A 15 0.08 7.65 16.81
C GLU A 15 -0.41 6.35 17.48
N GLN A 16 -0.96 5.42 16.70
CA GLN A 16 -1.40 4.12 17.21
C GLN A 16 -0.25 3.33 17.84
N LEU A 17 0.92 3.31 17.19
CA LEU A 17 2.12 2.66 17.71
C LEU A 17 2.56 3.27 19.04
N SER A 18 2.63 4.61 19.13
CA SER A 18 3.00 5.33 20.36
C SER A 18 2.04 5.01 21.51
N ASN A 19 0.73 5.07 21.24
CA ASN A 19 -0.30 4.76 22.22
C ASN A 19 -0.22 3.30 22.70
N ARG A 20 0.01 2.35 21.79
CA ARG A 20 0.16 0.94 22.17
C ARG A 20 1.39 0.67 22.99
N LYS A 21 2.54 1.26 22.63
CA LYS A 21 3.77 1.14 23.44
C LYS A 21 3.54 1.66 24.86
N LYS A 22 2.92 2.84 25.01
CA LYS A 22 2.57 3.41 26.31
C LYS A 22 1.61 2.51 27.10
N ASN A 23 0.60 1.95 26.45
CA ASN A 23 -0.35 1.03 27.07
C ASN A 23 0.32 -0.26 27.52
N ASN A 24 1.15 -0.88 26.67
CA ASN A 24 1.91 -2.09 26.99
C ASN A 24 2.88 -1.86 28.16
N GLU A 25 3.57 -0.71 28.20
CA GLU A 25 4.43 -0.34 29.32
C GLU A 25 3.65 -0.15 30.63
N THR A 26 2.49 0.51 30.55
CA THR A 26 1.62 0.72 31.71
C THR A 26 1.11 -0.61 32.25
N PHE A 27 0.61 -1.48 31.36
CA PHE A 27 0.17 -2.82 31.72
C PHE A 27 1.29 -3.64 32.35
N TYR A 28 2.48 -3.63 31.76
CA TYR A 28 3.63 -4.34 32.32
C TYR A 28 3.94 -3.87 33.74
N LYS A 29 3.99 -2.55 33.97
CA LYS A 29 4.22 -1.98 35.31
C LYS A 29 3.14 -2.41 36.28
N ASP A 30 1.88 -2.35 35.87
CA ASP A 30 0.77 -2.74 36.75
C ASP A 30 0.80 -4.25 37.07
N ALA A 31 1.05 -5.10 36.08
CA ALA A 31 1.14 -6.55 36.25
C ALA A 31 2.29 -6.96 37.18
N THR A 32 3.47 -6.33 37.05
CA THR A 32 4.62 -6.64 37.92
C THR A 32 4.54 -6.03 39.32
N THR A 33 3.96 -4.83 39.47
CA THR A 33 4.05 -4.05 40.72
C THR A 33 2.82 -4.22 41.60
N LYS A 34 1.63 -4.29 40.99
CA LYS A 34 0.37 -4.38 41.73
C LYS A 34 -0.10 -5.81 41.92
N LYS A 35 0.62 -6.81 41.37
CA LYS A 35 0.12 -8.16 41.15
C LYS A 35 -1.32 -8.05 40.66
N ILE A 36 -1.53 -7.43 39.49
CA ILE A 36 -2.79 -7.68 38.79
C ILE A 36 -2.80 -9.19 38.64
N GLU A 37 -3.62 -9.81 39.47
CA GLU A 37 -3.82 -11.23 39.55
C GLU A 37 -4.52 -11.57 38.25
N LEU A 38 -3.72 -11.88 37.23
CA LEU A 38 -4.15 -12.53 36.00
C LEU A 38 -4.50 -13.98 36.37
N ASN A 39 -5.47 -14.13 37.28
CA ASN A 39 -5.90 -15.38 37.91
C ASN A 39 -6.53 -16.33 36.89
N ASP A 40 -6.90 -15.80 35.72
CA ASP A 40 -7.41 -16.56 34.60
C ASP A 40 -6.29 -17.31 33.82
N TYR A 41 -5.02 -17.11 34.18
CA TYR A 41 -3.86 -17.70 33.48
C TYR A 41 -2.93 -18.50 34.40
N ASP A 42 -2.47 -19.66 33.94
CA ASP A 42 -1.53 -20.52 34.65
C ASP A 42 -0.08 -20.15 34.30
N ASN A 43 0.46 -19.21 35.08
CA ASN A 43 1.76 -18.59 34.82
C ASN A 43 2.90 -19.61 34.77
N ASN A 44 3.56 -19.73 33.62
CA ASN A 44 4.80 -20.49 33.49
C ASN A 44 5.90 -19.92 34.41
N SER A 45 6.30 -20.68 35.43
CA SER A 45 7.27 -20.25 36.44
C SER A 45 8.67 -19.93 35.89
N LYS A 46 9.04 -20.51 34.74
CA LYS A 46 10.33 -20.29 34.09
C LYS A 46 10.37 -18.96 33.36
N TYR A 47 9.30 -18.59 32.65
CA TYR A 47 9.31 -17.44 31.75
C TYR A 47 8.50 -16.23 32.24
N SER A 48 7.36 -16.45 32.88
CA SER A 48 6.43 -15.37 33.20
C SER A 48 7.05 -14.36 34.17
N TYR A 49 6.85 -13.08 33.85
CA TYR A 49 7.40 -11.90 34.53
C TYR A 49 8.94 -11.81 34.57
N ASN A 50 9.64 -12.76 33.94
CA ASN A 50 11.10 -12.82 33.97
C ASN A 50 11.74 -12.09 32.79
N LYS A 51 12.99 -11.66 33.00
CA LYS A 51 13.88 -11.18 31.94
C LYS A 51 14.82 -12.32 31.56
N ILE A 52 14.60 -12.91 30.38
CA ILE A 52 15.46 -13.94 29.81
C ILE A 52 16.45 -13.26 28.87
N LYS A 53 17.75 -13.50 29.07
CA LYS A 53 18.80 -12.90 28.26
C LYS A 53 19.79 -13.93 27.77
N ASP A 54 20.21 -13.81 26.51
CA ASP A 54 21.33 -14.56 25.93
C ASP A 54 21.14 -16.08 26.13
N LYS A 55 19.92 -16.57 25.89
CA LYS A 55 19.56 -17.99 26.01
C LYS A 55 19.12 -18.57 24.69
N LEU A 56 19.56 -19.81 24.45
CA LEU A 56 18.94 -20.71 23.49
C LEU A 56 17.65 -21.28 24.07
N ILE A 57 16.56 -21.16 23.32
CA ILE A 57 15.24 -21.72 23.65
C ILE A 57 14.85 -22.64 22.48
N GLY A 58 14.92 -23.94 22.73
CA GLY A 58 14.72 -24.97 21.71
C GLY A 58 15.90 -25.93 21.62
N LYS A 59 16.19 -26.42 20.41
CA LYS A 59 17.26 -27.39 20.13
C LYS A 59 18.26 -26.86 19.12
N ASP A 60 19.54 -27.07 19.39
CA ASP A 60 20.61 -26.81 18.43
C ASP A 60 20.77 -27.98 17.45
N GLY A 61 20.99 -27.69 16.17
CA GLY A 61 21.04 -28.67 15.09
C GLY A 61 20.17 -28.30 13.88
N ILE A 62 20.04 -29.25 12.94
CA ILE A 62 19.11 -29.21 11.80
C ILE A 62 18.08 -30.30 12.05
N PHE A 63 16.80 -29.92 12.12
CA PHE A 63 15.70 -30.82 12.38
C PHE A 63 14.58 -30.57 11.39
N ASP A 64 13.82 -31.63 11.10
CA ASP A 64 12.51 -31.49 10.48
C ASP A 64 11.51 -30.97 11.52
N GLU A 65 10.44 -30.31 11.06
CA GLU A 65 9.43 -29.68 11.93
C GLU A 65 8.85 -30.65 12.98
N GLN A 66 8.72 -31.93 12.63
CA GLN A 66 8.22 -33.00 13.50
C GLN A 66 9.13 -33.30 14.70
N ASP A 67 10.42 -32.94 14.63
CA ASP A 67 11.43 -33.23 15.65
C ASP A 67 11.75 -32.01 16.53
N PHE A 68 11.04 -30.89 16.30
CA PHE A 68 11.22 -29.66 17.05
C PHE A 68 11.01 -29.88 18.54
N TYR A 69 11.67 -29.07 19.35
CA TYR A 69 11.38 -29.02 20.77
C TYR A 69 9.99 -28.45 20.98
N GLU A 70 9.11 -29.15 21.70
CA GLU A 70 7.74 -28.68 21.93
C GLU A 70 7.59 -28.05 23.31
N ILE A 71 6.93 -26.90 23.34
CA ILE A 71 6.37 -26.29 24.55
C ILE A 71 4.86 -26.25 24.34
N VAL A 72 4.11 -26.91 25.22
CA VAL A 72 2.66 -27.12 25.07
C VAL A 72 1.91 -26.56 26.26
N GLU A 73 0.77 -25.92 26.02
CA GLU A 73 -0.18 -25.46 27.06
C GLU A 73 0.49 -24.60 28.14
N GLN A 74 1.27 -23.59 27.72
CA GLN A 74 1.93 -22.67 28.65
C GLN A 74 1.41 -21.24 28.52
N ASP A 75 1.09 -20.61 29.64
CA ASP A 75 0.85 -19.17 29.70
C ASP A 75 2.14 -18.43 30.08
N ILE A 76 2.71 -17.74 29.09
CA ILE A 76 3.91 -16.93 29.19
C ILE A 76 3.49 -15.46 29.25
N ILE A 77 3.52 -14.89 30.45
CA ILE A 77 2.96 -13.56 30.72
C ILE A 77 4.08 -12.58 31.04
N CYS A 78 4.06 -11.40 30.40
CA CYS A 78 4.98 -10.31 30.66
C CYS A 78 6.45 -10.75 30.64
N ALA A 79 6.81 -11.74 29.82
CA ALA A 79 8.18 -12.18 29.66
C ALA A 79 8.95 -11.18 28.79
N LYS A 80 10.21 -10.93 29.15
CA LYS A 80 11.13 -10.08 28.37
C LYS A 80 12.29 -10.92 27.88
N PHE A 81 12.25 -11.29 26.61
CA PHE A 81 13.35 -11.96 25.93
C PHE A 81 14.26 -10.91 25.31
N ARG A 82 15.57 -11.04 25.55
CA ARG A 82 16.58 -10.15 24.97
C ARG A 82 17.74 -10.97 24.46
N LYS A 83 18.08 -10.81 23.17
CA LYS A 83 19.17 -11.55 22.54
C LYS A 83 19.05 -13.06 22.74
N CYS A 84 17.82 -13.57 22.71
CA CYS A 84 17.58 -15.01 22.80
C CYS A 84 17.51 -15.59 21.39
N ASP A 85 18.04 -16.80 21.25
CA ASP A 85 17.90 -17.61 20.04
C ASP A 85 16.75 -18.60 20.25
N PHE A 86 15.73 -18.52 19.41
CA PHE A 86 14.68 -19.52 19.31
C PHE A 86 14.97 -20.42 18.12
N LYS A 87 15.19 -21.70 18.39
CA LYS A 87 15.78 -22.62 17.41
C LYS A 87 15.06 -23.96 17.40
N ASN A 88 14.55 -24.38 16.25
CA ASN A 88 13.89 -25.68 16.07
C ASN A 88 12.87 -25.96 17.19
N ILE A 89 11.96 -25.01 17.41
CA ILE A 89 11.01 -25.02 18.52
C ILE A 89 9.59 -24.80 18.01
N LYS A 90 8.66 -25.56 18.60
CA LYS A 90 7.22 -25.46 18.38
C LYS A 90 6.54 -25.10 19.68
N PHE A 91 5.79 -24.00 19.68
CA PHE A 91 4.86 -23.64 20.73
C PHE A 91 3.47 -24.09 20.28
N LYS A 92 2.80 -24.88 21.10
CA LYS A 92 1.48 -25.41 20.80
C LYS A 92 0.51 -25.06 21.92
N ASP A 93 -0.66 -24.53 21.56
CA ASP A 93 -1.71 -24.17 22.53
C ASP A 93 -1.19 -23.25 23.65
N CYS A 94 -0.24 -22.35 23.33
CA CYS A 94 0.41 -21.45 24.29
C CYS A 94 -0.16 -20.03 24.23
N THR A 95 -0.19 -19.36 25.39
CA THR A 95 -0.60 -17.96 25.49
C THR A 95 0.60 -17.08 25.79
N PHE A 96 0.79 -16.01 25.01
CA PHE A 96 1.77 -14.96 25.23
C PHE A 96 1.07 -13.63 25.50
N ILE A 97 1.12 -13.14 26.74
CA ILE A 97 0.47 -11.89 27.12
C ILE A 97 1.50 -10.80 27.43
N GLY A 98 1.50 -9.71 26.66
CA GLY A 98 2.39 -8.57 26.91
C GLY A 98 3.89 -8.92 26.87
N CYS A 99 4.25 -9.98 26.16
CA CYS A 99 5.64 -10.39 26.00
C CYS A 99 6.39 -9.45 25.06
N THR A 100 7.68 -9.27 25.34
CA THR A 100 8.57 -8.47 24.50
C THR A 100 9.80 -9.26 24.10
N PHE A 101 10.06 -9.30 22.80
CA PHE A 101 11.22 -9.91 22.19
C PHE A 101 12.10 -8.80 21.62
N ASN A 102 13.31 -8.64 22.16
CA ASN A 102 14.25 -7.61 21.73
C ASN A 102 15.53 -8.26 21.22
N ASP A 103 15.98 -7.88 20.03
CA ASP A 103 17.21 -8.42 19.44
C ASP A 103 17.20 -9.96 19.37
N CYS A 104 16.01 -10.58 19.27
CA CYS A 104 15.88 -12.03 19.30
C CYS A 104 15.97 -12.61 17.89
N ASN A 105 16.45 -13.83 17.80
CA ASN A 105 16.66 -14.52 16.55
C ASN A 105 15.80 -15.79 16.50
N PHE A 106 14.95 -15.89 15.50
CA PHE A 106 14.08 -17.03 15.21
C PHE A 106 14.51 -17.76 13.93
N SER A 107 15.61 -17.31 13.28
CA SER A 107 16.04 -17.79 11.97
C SER A 107 16.78 -19.13 11.98
N GLY A 108 17.16 -19.65 13.15
CA GLY A 108 18.02 -20.83 13.30
C GLY A 108 17.36 -22.17 12.96
N GLY A 109 16.58 -22.29 11.90
CA GLY A 109 15.78 -23.49 11.60
C GLY A 109 14.27 -23.26 11.80
N GLY A 110 13.91 -22.08 12.29
CA GLY A 110 12.53 -21.62 12.34
C GLY A 110 11.82 -21.93 13.65
N VAL A 111 10.67 -21.30 13.81
CA VAL A 111 9.79 -21.44 14.96
C VAL A 111 8.36 -21.64 14.51
N VAL A 112 7.67 -22.61 15.11
CA VAL A 112 6.25 -22.84 14.86
C VAL A 112 5.44 -22.37 16.05
N PHE A 113 4.39 -21.62 15.79
CA PHE A 113 3.35 -21.27 16.75
C PHE A 113 2.04 -21.86 16.24
N GLU A 114 1.54 -22.88 16.91
CA GLU A 114 0.29 -23.58 16.58
C GLU A 114 -0.74 -23.30 17.67
N ASN A 115 -1.91 -22.79 17.29
CA ASN A 115 -3.00 -22.44 18.21
C ASN A 115 -2.57 -21.47 19.33
N CYS A 116 -1.63 -20.56 19.05
CA CYS A 116 -1.09 -19.67 20.06
C CYS A 116 -1.84 -18.33 20.12
N ILE A 117 -1.97 -17.76 21.31
CA ILE A 117 -2.66 -16.48 21.52
C ILE A 117 -1.65 -15.43 21.99
N PHE A 118 -1.51 -14.30 21.27
CA PHE A 118 -0.57 -13.22 21.58
C PHE A 118 -1.24 -11.93 22.08
N ILE A 119 -2.54 -11.98 22.34
CA ILE A 119 -3.37 -10.85 22.74
C ILE A 119 -4.10 -11.10 24.05
N LYS A 120 -4.17 -10.06 24.90
CA LYS A 120 -5.13 -10.00 26.01
C LYS A 120 -6.43 -9.32 25.54
N GLU A 121 -7.48 -10.11 25.33
CA GLU A 121 -8.79 -9.57 24.95
C GLU A 121 -9.60 -9.00 26.13
N GLY A 122 -9.50 -9.58 27.33
CA GLY A 122 -10.28 -9.14 28.51
C GLY A 122 -9.76 -7.83 29.11
N SER A 123 -10.66 -7.04 29.73
CA SER A 123 -10.28 -5.84 30.51
C SER A 123 -10.45 -6.06 32.01
N GLU A 124 -9.45 -5.68 32.79
CA GLU A 124 -9.53 -5.67 34.26
C GLU A 124 -10.36 -4.49 34.80
N LYS A 125 -10.67 -3.51 33.95
CA LYS A 125 -11.41 -2.31 34.36
C LYS A 125 -12.90 -2.61 34.46
N ARG A 126 -13.44 -2.53 35.67
CA ARG A 126 -14.89 -2.68 35.91
C ARG A 126 -15.65 -1.37 35.62
N PRO A 127 -16.83 -1.43 34.97
CA PRO A 127 -17.42 -2.59 34.30
C PRO A 127 -16.66 -2.94 33.01
N SER A 128 -16.42 -4.23 32.75
CA SER A 128 -15.56 -4.76 31.68
C SER A 128 -16.31 -5.23 30.43
N LEU A 129 -17.64 -5.22 30.44
CA LEU A 129 -18.45 -5.61 29.28
C LEU A 129 -18.14 -4.70 28.09
N ASN A 130 -17.81 -5.30 26.94
CA ASN A 130 -17.38 -4.62 25.71
C ASN A 130 -16.10 -3.76 25.83
N LYS A 131 -15.31 -3.93 26.90
CA LYS A 131 -13.98 -3.31 27.01
C LYS A 131 -12.91 -4.36 26.77
N LYS A 132 -12.04 -4.08 25.80
CA LYS A 132 -10.85 -4.87 25.53
C LYS A 132 -9.61 -4.02 25.81
N ASP A 133 -8.64 -4.56 26.54
CA ASP A 133 -7.36 -3.88 26.78
C ASP A 133 -6.48 -3.90 25.50
N ASN A 134 -6.68 -4.89 24.62
CA ASN A 134 -6.01 -5.06 23.32
C ASN A 134 -4.47 -4.98 23.42
N ILE A 135 -3.92 -5.68 24.41
CA ILE A 135 -2.48 -5.72 24.66
C ILE A 135 -1.90 -6.88 23.83
N GLY A 136 -1.20 -6.52 22.75
CA GLY A 136 -0.45 -7.47 21.92
C GLY A 136 1.01 -7.59 22.35
N CYS A 137 1.67 -8.68 21.94
CA CYS A 137 3.11 -8.84 22.07
C CYS A 137 3.90 -7.90 21.15
N SER A 138 5.19 -7.71 21.43
CA SER A 138 6.04 -6.85 20.61
C SER A 138 7.39 -7.49 20.30
N PHE A 139 7.77 -7.42 19.02
CA PHE A 139 9.03 -7.88 18.47
C PHE A 139 9.81 -6.65 17.98
N TYR A 140 11.01 -6.48 18.54
CA TYR A 140 11.87 -5.34 18.28
C TYR A 140 13.23 -5.83 17.80
N ASN A 141 13.65 -5.40 16.62
CA ASN A 141 14.95 -5.75 16.06
C ASN A 141 15.18 -7.27 15.96
N CYS A 142 14.15 -8.03 15.59
CA CYS A 142 14.22 -9.49 15.51
C CYS A 142 14.47 -9.98 14.08
N ASP A 143 15.15 -11.11 13.96
CA ASP A 143 15.17 -11.90 12.71
C ASP A 143 14.13 -13.03 12.83
N ILE A 144 13.12 -13.00 11.98
CA ILE A 144 11.93 -13.83 12.08
C ILE A 144 11.84 -14.76 10.88
N TYR A 145 11.95 -16.05 11.17
CA TYR A 145 11.55 -17.16 10.31
C TYR A 145 10.57 -18.01 11.11
N ALA A 146 9.28 -17.86 10.85
CA ALA A 146 8.26 -18.50 11.66
C ALA A 146 7.06 -18.99 10.85
N LYS A 147 6.37 -19.98 11.39
CA LYS A 147 5.05 -20.41 10.93
C LYS A 147 4.05 -20.17 12.05
N PHE A 148 3.02 -19.39 11.76
CA PHE A 148 1.89 -19.17 12.66
C PHE A 148 0.67 -19.88 12.08
N LEU A 149 0.20 -20.90 12.78
CA LEU A 149 -0.96 -21.71 12.39
C LEU A 149 -2.07 -21.51 13.42
N ASN A 150 -3.27 -21.15 12.94
CA ASN A 150 -4.48 -20.99 13.77
C ASN A 150 -4.24 -20.14 15.02
N SER A 151 -3.43 -19.09 14.91
CA SER A 151 -2.99 -18.27 16.04
C SER A 151 -3.70 -16.91 16.06
N ASP A 152 -3.65 -16.22 17.18
CA ASP A 152 -4.13 -14.83 17.29
C ASP A 152 -2.97 -13.89 17.61
N LEU A 153 -2.51 -13.17 16.58
CA LEU A 153 -1.49 -12.14 16.65
C LEU A 153 -2.07 -10.73 16.61
N SER A 154 -3.36 -10.57 16.86
CA SER A 154 -4.02 -9.27 16.83
C SER A 154 -3.30 -8.26 17.74
N TYR A 155 -3.18 -7.02 17.27
CA TYR A 155 -2.49 -5.91 17.93
C TYR A 155 -0.98 -6.10 18.16
N CYS A 156 -0.36 -7.20 17.71
CA CYS A 156 1.08 -7.37 17.78
C CYS A 156 1.84 -6.26 17.04
N ILE A 157 3.04 -5.97 17.53
CA ILE A 157 3.95 -4.98 16.95
C ILE A 157 5.21 -5.68 16.48
N PHE A 158 5.58 -5.49 15.23
CA PHE A 158 6.86 -5.86 14.67
C PHE A 158 7.57 -4.58 14.22
N GLU A 159 8.65 -4.22 14.90
CA GLU A 159 9.39 -3.00 14.59
C GLU A 159 10.86 -3.32 14.38
N LYS A 160 11.41 -2.79 13.28
CA LYS A 160 12.81 -3.03 12.87
C LYS A 160 13.14 -4.50 12.70
N CYS A 161 12.17 -5.32 12.33
CA CYS A 161 12.37 -6.75 12.17
C CYS A 161 12.78 -7.07 10.73
N LYS A 162 13.56 -8.13 10.57
CA LYS A 162 13.70 -8.83 9.30
C LYS A 162 12.77 -10.03 9.35
N ILE A 163 11.81 -10.10 8.45
CA ILE A 163 10.81 -11.15 8.43
C ILE A 163 10.95 -11.87 7.09
N SER A 164 11.49 -13.09 7.14
CA SER A 164 11.81 -13.86 5.95
C SER A 164 11.23 -15.27 6.02
N ASN A 165 10.72 -15.77 4.90
CA ASN A 165 10.15 -17.13 4.79
C ASN A 165 9.08 -17.42 5.85
N THR A 166 8.29 -16.41 6.22
CA THR A 166 7.33 -16.52 7.32
C THR A 166 5.93 -16.72 6.77
N SER A 167 5.20 -17.68 7.33
CA SER A 167 3.83 -17.98 6.93
C SER A 167 2.83 -17.75 8.06
N PHE A 168 1.65 -17.26 7.69
CA PHE A 168 0.47 -17.18 8.54
C PHE A 168 -0.66 -17.96 7.88
N GLU A 169 -1.18 -18.96 8.58
CA GLU A 169 -2.27 -19.80 8.13
C GLU A 169 -3.40 -19.76 9.16
N LEU A 170 -4.62 -19.46 8.73
CA LEU A 170 -5.81 -19.39 9.58
C LEU A 170 -5.63 -18.47 10.80
N THR A 171 -4.83 -17.41 10.65
CA THR A 171 -4.34 -16.61 11.77
C THR A 171 -5.01 -15.22 11.79
N TYR A 172 -5.31 -14.72 12.99
CA TYR A 172 -5.78 -13.35 13.18
C TYR A 172 -4.59 -12.40 13.33
N LEU A 173 -4.50 -11.40 12.46
CA LEU A 173 -3.52 -10.30 12.49
C LEU A 173 -4.23 -8.95 12.59
N LYS A 174 -5.40 -8.93 13.24
CA LYS A 174 -6.25 -7.75 13.31
C LYS A 174 -5.49 -6.62 13.97
N SER A 175 -5.46 -5.48 13.31
CA SER A 175 -4.79 -4.28 13.81
C SER A 175 -3.29 -4.47 14.10
N SER A 176 -2.63 -5.55 13.69
CA SER A 176 -1.19 -5.72 13.92
C SER A 176 -0.40 -4.72 13.08
N ILE A 177 0.75 -4.28 13.59
CA ILE A 177 1.57 -3.24 12.95
C ILE A 177 2.95 -3.82 12.66
N ILE A 178 3.35 -3.76 11.40
CA ILE A 178 4.75 -3.94 10.97
C ILE A 178 5.30 -2.58 10.55
N ILE A 179 6.41 -2.16 11.14
CA ILE A 179 7.00 -0.85 10.86
C ILE A 179 8.53 -0.88 10.81
N ASN A 180 9.12 -0.04 9.96
CA ASN A 180 10.58 0.10 9.85
C ASN A 180 11.30 -1.22 9.57
N SER A 181 10.65 -2.16 8.87
CA SER A 181 11.06 -3.56 8.79
C SER A 181 11.44 -3.95 7.35
N GLU A 182 11.87 -5.21 7.19
CA GLU A 182 12.11 -5.83 5.90
C GLU A 182 11.31 -7.14 5.81
N ILE A 183 10.65 -7.35 4.67
CA ILE A 183 9.81 -8.51 4.42
C ILE A 183 10.26 -9.18 3.12
N ASP A 184 10.52 -10.48 3.19
CA ASP A 184 10.82 -11.33 2.04
C ASP A 184 10.12 -12.69 2.17
N MET A 185 9.44 -13.14 1.12
CA MET A 185 8.64 -14.38 1.12
C MET A 185 7.68 -14.45 2.30
N PHE A 186 6.65 -13.60 2.26
CA PHE A 186 5.62 -13.52 3.29
C PHE A 186 4.33 -14.17 2.80
N GLU A 187 4.03 -15.35 3.33
CA GLU A 187 2.89 -16.17 2.91
C GLU A 187 1.70 -16.00 3.85
N ILE A 188 0.54 -15.69 3.28
CA ILE A 188 -0.69 -15.45 4.03
C ILE A 188 -1.81 -16.35 3.48
N ILE A 189 -2.41 -17.15 4.34
CA ILE A 189 -3.41 -18.15 3.97
C ILE A 189 -4.61 -18.00 4.90
N ASP A 190 -5.75 -17.59 4.36
CA ASP A 190 -7.04 -17.55 5.04
C ASP A 190 -7.01 -16.80 6.40
N CYS A 191 -6.34 -15.65 6.41
CA CYS A 191 -6.12 -14.84 7.62
C CYS A 191 -7.12 -13.68 7.77
N ASP A 192 -7.15 -13.08 8.96
CA ASP A 192 -7.84 -11.80 9.17
C ASP A 192 -6.84 -10.65 9.34
N LEU A 193 -6.68 -9.83 8.29
CA LEU A 193 -5.84 -8.63 8.28
C LEU A 193 -6.65 -7.34 8.52
N SER A 194 -7.85 -7.40 9.11
CA SER A 194 -8.66 -6.19 9.36
C SER A 194 -7.89 -5.18 10.22
N GLY A 195 -7.70 -3.96 9.70
CA GLY A 195 -6.92 -2.91 10.34
C GLY A 195 -5.41 -3.16 10.41
N PHE A 196 -4.89 -4.20 9.78
CA PHE A 196 -3.46 -4.51 9.71
C PHE A 196 -2.70 -3.41 8.98
N LYS A 197 -1.48 -3.09 9.45
CA LYS A 197 -0.71 -1.98 8.90
C LYS A 197 0.74 -2.34 8.67
N ILE A 198 1.24 -2.02 7.48
CA ILE A 198 2.66 -2.02 7.14
C ILE A 198 3.09 -0.59 6.83
N SER A 199 4.11 -0.07 7.51
CA SER A 199 4.62 1.30 7.31
C SER A 199 6.15 1.35 7.25
N ASN A 200 6.70 2.23 6.41
CA ASN A 200 8.15 2.40 6.23
C ASN A 200 8.92 1.06 6.14
N THR A 201 8.40 0.12 5.35
CA THR A 201 8.89 -1.26 5.30
C THR A 201 9.14 -1.64 3.86
N TYR A 202 10.29 -2.27 3.62
CA TYR A 202 10.61 -2.80 2.30
C TYR A 202 10.01 -4.20 2.16
N ILE A 203 9.26 -4.43 1.09
CA ILE A 203 8.59 -5.70 0.81
C ILE A 203 9.11 -6.21 -0.52
N GLN A 204 9.86 -7.31 -0.48
CA GLN A 204 10.35 -7.98 -1.67
C GLN A 204 9.26 -8.87 -2.29
N ASP A 205 8.62 -9.69 -1.46
CA ASP A 205 7.59 -10.63 -1.90
C ASP A 205 6.51 -10.83 -0.82
N ILE A 206 5.26 -10.88 -1.27
CA ILE A 206 4.08 -11.20 -0.46
C ILE A 206 3.13 -12.04 -1.33
N MET A 207 2.68 -13.15 -0.77
CA MET A 207 1.80 -14.09 -1.46
C MET A 207 0.58 -14.41 -0.60
N PHE A 208 -0.54 -14.60 -1.28
CA PHE A 208 -1.79 -15.02 -0.68
C PHE A 208 -2.23 -16.32 -1.35
N ASP A 209 -2.19 -17.43 -0.63
CA ASP A 209 -2.60 -18.75 -1.13
C ASP A 209 -3.91 -19.19 -0.46
N ASP A 210 -4.91 -18.31 -0.53
CA ASP A 210 -6.20 -18.48 0.13
C ASP A 210 -7.01 -19.62 -0.52
N LYS A 211 -7.55 -20.52 0.31
CA LYS A 211 -8.65 -21.42 -0.10
C LYS A 211 -10.00 -20.75 0.07
N PHE A 212 -10.09 -19.83 1.04
CA PHE A 212 -11.21 -18.95 1.30
C PHE A 212 -10.83 -17.51 0.90
N THR A 213 -10.77 -16.58 1.84
CA THR A 213 -10.44 -15.18 1.56
C THR A 213 -9.74 -14.60 2.77
N THR A 214 -8.52 -14.11 2.58
CA THR A 214 -7.89 -13.27 3.59
C THR A 214 -8.64 -11.92 3.68
N LYS A 215 -9.10 -11.60 4.88
CA LYS A 215 -9.98 -10.45 5.12
C LYS A 215 -9.20 -9.15 5.25
N PHE A 216 -9.53 -8.18 4.41
CA PHE A 216 -9.09 -6.79 4.50
C PHE A 216 -10.28 -5.89 4.85
N ASP A 217 -10.02 -4.75 5.47
CA ASP A 217 -11.00 -3.69 5.69
C ASP A 217 -10.45 -2.33 5.24
N ALA A 218 -11.27 -1.28 5.34
CA ALA A 218 -10.88 0.07 4.96
C ALA A 218 -9.71 0.65 5.79
N LYS A 219 -9.39 0.06 6.95
CA LYS A 219 -8.28 0.49 7.83
C LYS A 219 -6.99 -0.28 7.56
N THR A 220 -7.05 -1.30 6.71
CA THR A 220 -5.90 -2.10 6.30
C THR A 220 -5.01 -1.24 5.39
N PHE A 221 -3.74 -1.11 5.75
CA PHE A 221 -2.84 -0.14 5.11
C PHE A 221 -1.46 -0.74 4.82
N PHE A 222 -0.98 -0.53 3.61
CA PHE A 222 0.36 -0.88 3.16
C PHE A 222 0.98 0.40 2.60
N ASP A 223 2.07 0.85 3.22
CA ASP A 223 2.76 2.06 2.79
C ASP A 223 3.43 1.90 1.41
N LYS A 224 3.88 3.03 0.85
CA LYS A 224 4.70 3.05 -0.35
C LYS A 224 6.03 2.31 -0.11
N ILE A 225 6.37 1.42 -1.04
CA ILE A 225 7.62 0.68 -1.04
C ILE A 225 8.65 1.52 -1.79
N GLU A 226 9.60 2.09 -1.06
CA GLU A 226 10.69 2.85 -1.65
C GLU A 226 11.75 1.90 -2.22
N PRO A 227 12.05 1.97 -3.53
CA PRO A 227 13.07 1.13 -4.17
C PRO A 227 14.46 1.49 -3.68
N ARG A 228 15.28 0.48 -3.39
CA ARG A 228 16.64 0.61 -2.87
C ARG A 228 17.66 0.63 -4.01
N VAL A 229 17.63 -0.36 -4.89
CA VAL A 229 18.62 -0.55 -5.97
C VAL A 229 18.25 0.22 -7.24
N LYS A 230 16.95 0.35 -7.51
CA LYS A 230 16.32 1.02 -8.66
C LYS A 230 16.66 0.38 -10.01
N ASP A 231 16.84 -0.94 -10.01
CA ASP A 231 16.97 -1.72 -11.24
C ASP A 231 15.63 -2.28 -11.73
N LYS A 232 15.66 -2.90 -12.91
CA LYS A 232 14.46 -3.44 -13.54
C LYS A 232 13.80 -4.55 -12.72
N ASN A 233 14.59 -5.43 -12.09
CA ASN A 233 14.09 -6.60 -11.37
C ASN A 233 13.43 -6.18 -10.06
N GLU A 234 14.02 -5.23 -9.34
CA GLU A 234 13.43 -4.65 -8.13
C GLU A 234 12.09 -3.99 -8.45
N TYR A 235 12.02 -3.19 -9.53
CA TYR A 235 10.75 -2.59 -9.95
C TYR A 235 9.71 -3.62 -10.37
N GLU A 236 10.12 -4.75 -10.95
CA GLU A 236 9.22 -5.86 -11.27
C GLU A 236 8.67 -6.52 -10.01
N GLY A 237 9.52 -6.82 -9.02
CA GLY A 237 9.09 -7.34 -7.71
C GLY A 237 8.10 -6.40 -7.00
N ILE A 238 8.44 -5.12 -6.85
CA ILE A 238 7.55 -4.12 -6.22
C ILE A 238 6.24 -3.99 -6.99
N TYR A 239 6.27 -4.02 -8.32
CA TYR A 239 5.05 -4.02 -9.14
C TYR A 239 4.18 -5.24 -8.84
N MET A 240 4.76 -6.44 -8.79
CA MET A 240 4.02 -7.66 -8.49
C MET A 240 3.41 -7.61 -7.08
N THR A 241 4.14 -7.12 -6.08
CA THR A 241 3.60 -6.85 -4.74
C THR A 241 2.38 -5.93 -4.79
N TYR A 242 2.45 -4.80 -5.48
CA TYR A 242 1.28 -3.91 -5.61
C TYR A 242 0.11 -4.52 -6.35
N LYS A 243 0.40 -5.35 -7.37
CA LYS A 243 -0.64 -6.08 -8.11
C LYS A 243 -1.37 -7.02 -7.17
N THR A 244 -0.63 -7.86 -6.44
CA THR A 244 -1.17 -8.80 -5.44
C THR A 244 -2.02 -8.07 -4.40
N LEU A 245 -1.50 -6.99 -3.81
CA LEU A 245 -2.25 -6.19 -2.82
C LEU A 245 -3.52 -5.60 -3.43
N SER A 246 -3.45 -5.04 -4.64
CA SER A 246 -4.63 -4.46 -5.29
C SER A 246 -5.72 -5.52 -5.49
N GLU A 247 -5.36 -6.70 -5.98
CA GLU A 247 -6.29 -7.81 -6.21
C GLU A 247 -6.96 -8.24 -4.89
N LYS A 248 -6.20 -8.34 -3.80
CA LYS A 248 -6.77 -8.65 -2.47
C LYS A 248 -7.72 -7.58 -1.94
N PHE A 249 -7.43 -6.29 -2.14
CA PHE A 249 -8.40 -5.23 -1.83
C PHE A 249 -9.68 -5.35 -2.68
N LYS A 250 -9.56 -5.76 -3.94
CA LYS A 250 -10.71 -5.96 -4.83
C LYS A 250 -11.58 -7.14 -4.38
N GLU A 251 -10.98 -8.26 -3.99
CA GLU A 251 -11.69 -9.43 -3.45
C GLU A 251 -12.51 -9.08 -2.20
N ASN A 252 -12.01 -8.14 -1.39
CA ASN A 252 -12.70 -7.61 -0.21
C ASN A 252 -13.70 -6.47 -0.52
N ASN A 253 -14.00 -6.19 -1.80
CA ASN A 253 -14.87 -5.09 -2.26
C ASN A 253 -14.41 -3.68 -1.83
N LEU A 254 -13.10 -3.48 -1.63
CA LEU A 254 -12.50 -2.19 -1.24
C LEU A 254 -11.99 -1.44 -2.47
N ASN A 255 -12.92 -0.96 -3.30
CA ASN A 255 -12.61 -0.44 -4.65
C ASN A 255 -11.75 0.83 -4.64
N ASN A 256 -11.87 1.68 -3.62
CA ASN A 256 -10.99 2.85 -3.47
C ASN A 256 -9.54 2.44 -3.21
N ASN A 257 -9.32 1.50 -2.28
CA ASN A 257 -7.99 0.96 -1.97
C ASN A 257 -7.42 0.22 -3.19
N PHE A 258 -8.20 -0.67 -3.81
CA PHE A 258 -7.83 -1.34 -5.07
C PHE A 258 -7.28 -0.33 -6.08
N GLY A 259 -8.03 0.76 -6.33
CA GLY A 259 -7.68 1.73 -7.36
C GLY A 259 -6.36 2.45 -7.06
N GLU A 260 -6.09 2.73 -5.79
CA GLU A 260 -4.85 3.38 -5.38
C GLU A 260 -3.63 2.46 -5.53
N TYR A 261 -3.69 1.24 -5.01
CA TYR A 261 -2.59 0.28 -5.15
C TYR A 261 -2.39 -0.15 -6.60
N TYR A 262 -3.46 -0.28 -7.39
CA TYR A 262 -3.39 -0.53 -8.83
C TYR A 262 -2.67 0.60 -9.56
N TYR A 263 -3.03 1.86 -9.28
CA TYR A 263 -2.39 3.03 -9.88
C TYR A 263 -0.89 3.10 -9.57
N ILE A 264 -0.51 2.88 -8.30
CA ILE A 264 0.89 2.85 -7.87
C ILE A 264 1.63 1.70 -8.56
N GLY A 265 1.05 0.50 -8.58
CA GLY A 265 1.58 -0.66 -9.28
C GLY A 265 1.84 -0.38 -10.76
N LYS A 266 0.90 0.27 -11.48
CA LYS A 266 1.09 0.66 -12.89
C LYS A 266 2.17 1.72 -13.08
N CYS A 267 2.29 2.68 -12.16
CA CYS A 267 3.39 3.64 -12.18
C CYS A 267 4.75 2.95 -12.01
N THR A 268 4.82 1.93 -11.15
CA THR A 268 6.02 1.12 -10.92
C THR A 268 6.34 0.20 -12.11
N GLN A 269 5.34 -0.49 -12.67
CA GLN A 269 5.46 -1.33 -13.87
C GLN A 269 6.09 -0.56 -15.04
N ARG A 270 5.70 0.70 -15.23
CA ARG A 270 6.25 1.55 -16.30
C ARG A 270 7.78 1.72 -16.20
N LYS A 271 8.36 1.58 -15.02
CA LYS A 271 9.82 1.70 -14.80
C LYS A 271 10.59 0.44 -15.23
N CYS A 272 9.95 -0.73 -15.28
CA CYS A 272 10.60 -1.99 -15.66
C CYS A 272 10.31 -2.46 -17.11
N VAL A 273 9.28 -1.93 -17.77
CA VAL A 273 8.94 -2.32 -19.15
C VAL A 273 9.92 -1.77 -20.21
N LYS A 274 10.00 -2.47 -21.36
CA LYS A 274 10.78 -2.06 -22.54
C LYS A 274 10.25 -0.75 -23.15
N PHE A 275 11.03 -0.13 -24.04
CA PHE A 275 10.77 1.18 -24.63
C PHE A 275 9.37 1.34 -25.27
N LEU A 276 8.97 0.48 -26.21
CA LEU A 276 7.66 0.61 -26.89
C LEU A 276 6.46 0.46 -25.92
N PRO A 277 6.39 -0.59 -25.06
CA PRO A 277 5.36 -0.65 -24.03
C PRO A 277 5.37 0.54 -23.06
N LYS A 278 6.55 1.12 -22.79
CA LYS A 278 6.70 2.29 -21.91
C LYS A 278 6.00 3.52 -22.49
N ILE A 279 6.13 3.76 -23.80
CA ILE A 279 5.43 4.85 -24.50
C ILE A 279 3.91 4.68 -24.36
N ASN A 280 3.39 3.49 -24.66
CA ASN A 280 1.95 3.21 -24.50
C ASN A 280 1.49 3.42 -23.06
N SER A 281 2.31 3.02 -22.08
CA SER A 281 2.03 3.25 -20.66
C SER A 281 2.01 4.74 -20.28
N TYR A 282 2.85 5.58 -20.90
CA TYR A 282 2.79 7.03 -20.70
C TYR A 282 1.54 7.64 -21.31
N ILE A 283 1.15 7.24 -22.52
CA ILE A 283 -0.09 7.71 -23.16
C ILE A 283 -1.30 7.36 -22.28
N TYR A 284 -1.39 6.12 -21.82
CA TYR A 284 -2.51 5.69 -20.97
C TYR A 284 -2.51 6.40 -19.61
N TRP A 285 -1.34 6.70 -19.05
CA TRP A 285 -1.22 7.48 -17.83
C TRP A 285 -1.65 8.94 -18.03
N LEU A 286 -1.21 9.60 -19.10
CA LEU A 286 -1.61 10.97 -19.40
C LEU A 286 -3.12 11.05 -19.65
N ALA A 287 -3.66 10.16 -20.48
CA ALA A 287 -5.07 10.21 -20.87
C ALA A 287 -6.04 10.06 -19.68
N CYS A 288 -5.76 9.17 -18.72
CA CYS A 288 -6.70 8.93 -17.62
C CYS A 288 -6.08 8.36 -16.32
N GLY A 289 -4.76 8.44 -16.17
CA GLY A 289 -4.05 7.87 -15.02
C GLY A 289 -4.32 6.39 -14.84
N TYR A 290 -4.22 5.61 -15.91
CA TYR A 290 -4.56 4.17 -15.89
C TYR A 290 -6.03 3.87 -15.56
N GLY A 291 -6.91 4.85 -15.79
CA GLY A 291 -8.34 4.78 -15.47
C GLY A 291 -8.66 5.02 -13.99
N GLU A 292 -7.70 5.50 -13.19
CA GLU A 292 -7.87 5.75 -11.75
C GLU A 292 -7.81 7.23 -11.37
N ARG A 293 -7.43 8.12 -12.31
CA ARG A 293 -7.31 9.57 -12.08
C ARG A 293 -8.12 10.36 -13.13
N PRO A 294 -9.43 10.58 -12.93
CA PRO A 294 -10.28 11.31 -13.87
C PRO A 294 -9.77 12.71 -14.22
N TRP A 295 -9.17 13.41 -13.26
CA TRP A 295 -8.62 14.76 -13.47
C TRP A 295 -7.53 14.83 -14.55
N LEU A 296 -6.75 13.74 -14.73
CA LEU A 296 -5.73 13.70 -15.80
C LEU A 296 -6.35 13.74 -17.19
N CYS A 297 -7.59 13.27 -17.35
CA CYS A 297 -8.32 13.41 -18.61
C CYS A 297 -8.61 14.88 -18.92
N VAL A 298 -9.07 15.65 -17.93
CA VAL A 298 -9.34 17.09 -18.10
C VAL A 298 -8.05 17.83 -18.44
N LEU A 299 -6.97 17.57 -17.70
CA LEU A 299 -5.68 18.20 -17.94
C LEU A 299 -5.12 17.83 -19.32
N SER A 300 -5.20 16.57 -19.71
CA SER A 300 -4.73 16.11 -21.03
C SER A 300 -5.53 16.74 -22.15
N SER A 301 -6.86 16.86 -22.02
CA SER A 301 -7.70 17.57 -22.98
C SER A 301 -7.27 19.04 -23.12
N LEU A 302 -7.01 19.74 -22.01
CA LEU A 302 -6.52 21.12 -22.05
C LEU A 302 -5.17 21.25 -22.76
N VAL A 303 -4.23 20.33 -22.48
CA VAL A 303 -2.92 20.31 -23.15
C VAL A 303 -3.06 20.03 -24.65
N ILE A 304 -3.93 19.10 -25.03
CA ILE A 304 -4.21 18.80 -26.44
C ILE A 304 -4.74 20.05 -27.15
N MET A 305 -5.74 20.72 -26.59
CA MET A 305 -6.29 21.95 -27.17
C MET A 305 -5.22 23.04 -27.36
N ILE A 306 -4.35 23.23 -26.37
CA ILE A 306 -3.23 24.20 -26.50
C ILE A 306 -2.27 23.79 -27.64
N ILE A 307 -1.95 22.50 -27.78
CA ILE A 307 -1.11 22.01 -28.88
C ILE A 307 -1.77 22.29 -30.22
N PHE A 308 -3.06 21.99 -30.37
CA PHE A 308 -3.81 22.26 -31.60
C PHE A 308 -3.91 23.75 -31.91
N ALA A 309 -4.08 24.61 -30.90
CA ALA A 309 -4.03 26.07 -31.09
C ALA A 309 -2.72 26.54 -31.74
N PHE A 310 -1.57 26.00 -31.30
CA PHE A 310 -0.29 26.29 -31.95
C PHE A 310 -0.20 25.74 -33.38
N ILE A 311 -0.75 24.55 -33.64
CA ILE A 311 -0.83 23.99 -34.99
C ILE A 311 -1.69 24.88 -35.90
N PHE A 312 -2.83 25.38 -35.41
CA PHE A 312 -3.68 26.29 -36.17
C PHE A 312 -2.99 27.59 -36.51
N LEU A 313 -2.20 28.17 -35.60
CA LEU A 313 -1.38 29.35 -35.93
C LEU A 313 -0.34 29.04 -37.01
N ALA A 314 0.24 27.84 -37.01
CA ALA A 314 1.24 27.43 -38.00
C ALA A 314 0.64 27.14 -39.39
N VAL A 315 -0.54 26.51 -39.43
CA VAL A 315 -1.21 26.13 -40.70
C VAL A 315 -2.00 27.31 -41.27
N GLY A 316 -2.73 28.02 -40.42
CA GLY A 316 -3.46 29.23 -40.72
C GLY A 316 -4.97 29.13 -40.43
N ILE A 317 -5.54 30.20 -39.89
CA ILE A 317 -6.99 30.37 -39.67
C ILE A 317 -7.52 31.58 -40.44
N GLU A 318 -8.81 31.61 -40.74
CA GLU A 318 -9.49 32.75 -41.33
C GLU A 318 -10.34 33.47 -40.27
N LEU A 319 -10.12 34.77 -40.11
CA LEU A 319 -10.86 35.66 -39.22
C LEU A 319 -11.27 36.91 -40.03
N ASP A 320 -12.57 37.20 -40.11
CA ASP A 320 -13.12 38.35 -40.85
C ASP A 320 -12.60 38.49 -42.30
N GLY A 321 -12.38 37.35 -42.98
CA GLY A 321 -11.86 37.29 -44.36
C GLY A 321 -10.34 37.49 -44.48
N GLN A 322 -9.62 37.66 -43.37
CA GLN A 322 -8.16 37.70 -43.32
C GLN A 322 -7.58 36.36 -42.86
N VAL A 323 -6.49 35.94 -43.49
CA VAL A 323 -5.77 34.72 -43.10
C VAL A 323 -4.68 35.07 -42.09
N ILE A 324 -4.80 34.54 -40.88
CA ILE A 324 -3.80 34.63 -39.82
C ILE A 324 -2.92 33.39 -39.89
N LYS A 325 -1.63 33.57 -40.13
CA LYS A 325 -0.64 32.48 -40.20
C LYS A 325 0.73 32.94 -39.68
N TYR A 326 1.30 32.14 -38.78
CA TYR A 326 2.59 32.38 -38.16
C TYR A 326 3.61 31.35 -38.69
N SER A 327 4.72 31.83 -39.23
CA SER A 327 5.80 31.01 -39.78
C SER A 327 7.17 31.60 -39.46
N LEU A 328 8.22 30.78 -39.51
CA LEU A 328 9.60 31.26 -39.34
C LEU A 328 9.96 32.36 -40.35
N SER A 329 9.32 32.37 -41.52
CA SER A 329 9.54 33.37 -42.56
C SER A 329 8.98 34.76 -42.24
N ASN A 330 7.99 34.88 -41.34
CA ASN A 330 7.39 36.16 -40.96
C ASN A 330 7.68 36.57 -39.50
N ILE A 331 8.64 35.91 -38.85
CA ILE A 331 8.95 36.13 -37.43
C ILE A 331 9.37 37.58 -37.10
N GLY A 332 10.01 38.26 -38.06
CA GLY A 332 10.44 39.65 -37.92
C GLY A 332 9.30 40.67 -37.88
N THR A 333 8.08 40.28 -38.29
CA THR A 333 6.89 41.16 -38.29
C THR A 333 5.92 40.85 -37.15
N TRP A 334 6.30 39.97 -36.21
CA TRP A 334 5.42 39.56 -35.13
C TRP A 334 5.25 40.67 -34.09
N ASN A 335 4.01 41.01 -33.79
CA ASN A 335 3.66 41.89 -32.69
C ASN A 335 3.10 41.05 -31.54
N LEU A 336 3.72 41.12 -30.36
CA LEU A 336 3.30 40.33 -29.20
C LEU A 336 1.84 40.57 -28.80
N LYS A 337 1.35 41.81 -28.88
CA LYS A 337 -0.03 42.14 -28.54
C LYS A 337 -1.01 41.53 -29.54
N GLN A 338 -0.65 41.49 -30.82
CA GLN A 338 -1.45 40.84 -31.85
C GLN A 338 -1.41 39.33 -31.69
N PHE A 339 -0.23 38.75 -31.45
CA PHE A 339 -0.08 37.33 -31.20
C PHE A 339 -0.96 36.84 -30.04
N ILE A 340 -1.02 37.58 -28.93
CA ILE A 340 -1.87 37.21 -27.78
C ILE A 340 -3.36 37.21 -28.18
N LYS A 341 -3.80 38.17 -29.00
CA LYS A 341 -5.19 38.20 -29.51
C LYS A 341 -5.47 37.02 -30.43
N ASP A 342 -4.58 36.79 -31.40
CA ASP A 342 -4.71 35.69 -32.35
C ASP A 342 -4.66 34.33 -31.65
N PHE A 343 -3.81 34.20 -30.62
CA PHE A 343 -3.72 33.01 -29.77
C PHE A 343 -5.01 32.76 -28.99
N ASN A 344 -5.65 33.81 -28.49
CA ASN A 344 -6.95 33.67 -27.83
C ASN A 344 -8.04 33.19 -28.82
N GLU A 345 -8.03 33.69 -30.06
CA GLU A 345 -8.97 33.24 -31.09
C GLU A 345 -8.72 31.78 -31.52
N VAL A 346 -7.48 31.34 -31.68
CA VAL A 346 -7.21 29.92 -32.00
C VAL A 346 -7.48 28.98 -30.83
N ILE A 347 -7.36 29.44 -29.58
CA ILE A 347 -7.81 28.65 -28.41
C ILE A 347 -9.32 28.48 -28.48
N ASN A 348 -10.07 29.56 -28.75
CA ASN A 348 -11.53 29.47 -28.88
C ASN A 348 -11.92 28.48 -30.00
N LEU A 349 -11.27 28.58 -31.15
CA LEU A 349 -11.42 27.63 -32.26
C LEU A 349 -11.14 26.18 -31.82
N SER A 350 -10.00 25.95 -31.16
CA SER A 350 -9.59 24.63 -30.69
C SER A 350 -10.57 24.05 -29.65
N VAL A 351 -11.06 24.86 -28.70
CA VAL A 351 -12.10 24.44 -27.75
C VAL A 351 -13.39 24.05 -28.49
N GLY A 352 -13.79 24.85 -29.48
CA GLY A 352 -14.98 24.58 -30.28
C GLY A 352 -14.87 23.31 -31.11
N MET A 353 -13.69 23.04 -31.69
CA MET A 353 -13.40 21.82 -32.46
C MET A 353 -13.29 20.61 -31.55
N PHE A 354 -12.48 20.67 -30.49
CA PHE A 354 -12.32 19.57 -29.53
C PHE A 354 -13.65 19.18 -28.87
N GLY A 355 -14.48 20.18 -28.50
CA GLY A 355 -15.81 19.96 -27.95
C GLY A 355 -16.89 19.60 -28.97
N ALA A 356 -16.59 19.68 -30.27
CA ALA A 356 -17.53 19.49 -31.38
C ALA A 356 -18.79 20.39 -31.30
N VAL A 357 -18.65 21.60 -30.75
CA VAL A 357 -19.76 22.57 -30.57
C VAL A 357 -19.86 23.61 -31.68
N GLY A 358 -18.79 23.80 -32.48
CA GLY A 358 -18.84 24.56 -33.75
C GLY A 358 -19.08 26.07 -33.67
N PHE A 359 -19.15 26.68 -32.48
CA PHE A 359 -19.31 28.14 -32.32
C PHE A 359 -17.96 28.85 -32.27
N ASN A 360 -17.47 29.30 -33.41
CA ASN A 360 -16.17 29.96 -33.51
C ASN A 360 -16.27 31.25 -34.32
N ASN A 361 -15.64 32.33 -33.83
CA ASN A 361 -15.49 33.58 -34.56
C ASN A 361 -14.53 33.42 -35.76
N SER A 362 -13.58 32.49 -35.64
CA SER A 362 -12.64 32.11 -36.69
C SER A 362 -13.00 30.75 -37.27
N LYS A 363 -12.59 30.50 -38.52
CA LYS A 363 -12.74 29.19 -39.18
C LYS A 363 -11.40 28.68 -39.69
N PRO A 364 -11.19 27.35 -39.76
CA PRO A 364 -9.99 26.80 -40.37
C PRO A 364 -9.90 27.20 -41.84
N THR A 365 -8.68 27.44 -42.33
CA THR A 365 -8.40 27.49 -43.77
C THR A 365 -8.57 26.11 -44.41
N GLU A 366 -8.58 26.04 -45.75
CA GLU A 366 -8.75 24.78 -46.49
C GLU A 366 -7.81 23.65 -46.02
N VAL A 367 -6.54 23.99 -45.77
CA VAL A 367 -5.52 23.04 -45.29
C VAL A 367 -5.72 22.71 -43.80
N ALA A 368 -6.22 23.66 -43.01
CA ALA A 368 -6.46 23.48 -41.58
C ALA A 368 -7.71 22.65 -41.26
N TYR A 369 -8.62 22.41 -42.22
CA TYR A 369 -9.76 21.51 -42.02
C TYR A 369 -9.34 20.09 -41.63
N MET A 370 -8.23 19.59 -42.18
CA MET A 370 -7.72 18.26 -41.81
C MET A 370 -7.29 18.24 -40.33
N VAL A 371 -6.64 19.31 -39.86
CA VAL A 371 -6.23 19.47 -38.46
C VAL A 371 -7.47 19.53 -37.56
N ALA A 372 -8.47 20.32 -37.93
CA ALA A 372 -9.73 20.43 -37.19
C ALA A 372 -10.46 19.08 -37.08
N ASN A 373 -10.54 18.31 -38.17
CA ASN A 373 -11.17 16.99 -38.16
C ASN A 373 -10.44 16.00 -37.22
N ILE A 374 -9.10 16.03 -37.21
CA ILE A 374 -8.31 15.20 -36.29
C ILE A 374 -8.58 15.62 -34.85
N GLU A 375 -8.59 16.92 -34.56
CA GLU A 375 -8.87 17.43 -33.21
C GLU A 375 -10.25 17.02 -32.71
N MET A 376 -11.28 17.14 -33.56
CA MET A 376 -12.64 16.70 -33.26
C MET A 376 -12.68 15.21 -32.89
N LEU A 377 -12.01 14.35 -33.67
CA LEU A 377 -11.94 12.92 -33.40
C LEU A 377 -11.23 12.63 -32.06
N VAL A 378 -10.12 13.30 -31.79
CA VAL A 378 -9.41 13.18 -30.51
C VAL A 378 -10.30 13.64 -29.35
N GLY A 379 -11.04 14.73 -29.52
CA GLY A 379 -12.01 15.25 -28.56
C GLY A 379 -13.09 14.24 -28.19
N ILE A 380 -13.71 13.62 -29.20
CA ILE A 380 -14.72 12.56 -29.00
C ILE A 380 -14.14 11.37 -28.22
N ILE A 381 -12.94 10.91 -28.57
CA ILE A 381 -12.27 9.82 -27.87
C ILE A 381 -11.98 10.21 -26.42
N MET A 382 -11.45 11.40 -26.18
CA MET A 382 -11.13 11.88 -24.84
C MET A 382 -12.38 12.07 -23.97
N MET A 383 -13.51 12.51 -24.53
CA MET A 383 -14.79 12.54 -23.83
C MET A 383 -15.21 11.13 -23.39
N GLY A 384 -15.12 10.14 -24.29
CA GLY A 384 -15.41 8.74 -23.97
C GLY A 384 -14.49 8.17 -22.87
N VAL A 385 -13.19 8.45 -22.96
CA VAL A 385 -12.20 8.07 -21.94
C VAL A 385 -12.51 8.73 -20.60
N GLY A 386 -12.84 10.02 -20.60
CA GLY A 386 -13.18 10.78 -19.39
C GLY A 386 -14.41 10.23 -18.69
N ILE A 387 -15.50 10.02 -19.43
CA ILE A 387 -16.74 9.42 -18.92
C ILE A 387 -16.45 8.01 -18.38
N GLY A 388 -15.80 7.16 -19.17
CA GLY A 388 -15.48 5.78 -18.74
C GLY A 388 -14.62 5.73 -17.49
N THR A 389 -13.66 6.63 -17.35
CA THR A 389 -12.80 6.75 -16.17
C THR A 389 -13.59 7.21 -14.95
N LEU A 390 -14.48 8.19 -15.11
CA LEU A 390 -15.33 8.70 -14.04
C LEU A 390 -16.34 7.64 -13.58
N THR A 391 -17.02 6.98 -14.52
CA THR A 391 -17.95 5.88 -14.22
C THR A 391 -17.22 4.76 -13.47
N ARG A 392 -16.04 4.35 -13.94
CA ARG A 392 -15.23 3.33 -13.26
C ARG A 392 -14.85 3.73 -11.83
N LYS A 393 -14.70 5.03 -11.55
CA LYS A 393 -14.32 5.52 -10.21
C LYS A 393 -15.50 5.75 -9.27
N VAL A 394 -16.69 6.02 -9.81
CA VAL A 394 -17.91 6.30 -9.01
C VAL A 394 -18.72 5.04 -8.75
N VAL A 395 -18.86 4.18 -9.77
CA VAL A 395 -19.79 3.04 -9.74
C VAL A 395 -19.16 1.79 -9.14
N ARG A 396 -17.84 1.69 -9.18
CA ARG A 396 -17.08 0.58 -8.63
C ARG A 396 -16.82 0.85 -7.17
#